data_AF-A0AAR5PE57-F1
#
_entry.id   AF-A0AAR5PE57-F1
#
_cell.length_a   1.000
_cell.length_b   1.000
_cell.length_c   1.000
_cell.angle_alpha   90.00
_cell.angle_beta   90.00
_cell.angle_gamma   90.00
#
_symmetry.space_group_name_H-M   'P 1'
#
loop_
_entity.id
_entity.type
_entity.pdbx_description
1 polymer ?
#
loop_
_entity_poly.entity_id
_entity_poly.type
_entity_poly.pdbx_seq_one_letter_code
_entity_poly.pdbx_strand_id
1 'polypeptide(L)'
;MGLQRNLVLVVSCAFLLSVCAAEFVPVYIWGTRSAGEPVPALHKISQSSFKDEVANKLRANSRIIVFAEHSLSPEDFGQRDRSGDLAFPNLSKLRKTSKVTYLSYVQNPVKAIQLASDDVAEISIERLRENFEIPDSKIVIIDLNDADENERRFDMLKRHDDFIASLYSSVLEKNENVLALYTAHHASWIGSGEVHSRKVRSLERAASITTNQYMDN
;
A
#
# COMPACT_ATOMS: atom_id res chain seq x y z
N MET A 1 27.69 41.55 -7.85
CA MET A 1 27.91 40.08 -8.01
C MET A 1 27.48 39.24 -6.81
N GLY A 2 27.32 39.78 -5.58
CA GLY A 2 26.88 38.98 -4.42
C GLY A 2 25.40 38.60 -4.40
N LEU A 3 24.52 39.47 -4.91
CA LEU A 3 23.06 39.27 -4.85
C LEU A 3 22.57 38.12 -5.75
N GLN A 4 23.14 37.98 -6.96
CA GLN A 4 22.80 36.87 -7.86
C GLN A 4 23.29 35.52 -7.36
N ARG A 5 24.43 35.48 -6.66
CA ARG A 5 24.96 34.26 -6.05
C ARG A 5 24.05 33.75 -4.92
N ASN A 6 23.48 34.68 -4.13
CA ASN A 6 22.54 34.34 -3.07
C ASN A 6 21.18 33.90 -3.62
N LEU A 7 20.70 34.52 -4.71
CA LEU A 7 19.47 34.09 -5.38
C LEU A 7 19.60 32.67 -5.97
N VAL A 8 20.72 32.36 -6.62
CA VAL A 8 20.98 31.01 -7.17
C VAL A 8 21.08 29.96 -6.06
N LEU A 9 21.69 30.29 -4.92
CA LEU A 9 21.76 29.39 -3.77
C LEU A 9 20.39 29.13 -3.12
N VAL A 10 19.53 30.15 -3.02
CA VAL A 10 18.17 30.00 -2.48
C VAL A 10 17.28 29.19 -3.43
N VAL A 11 17.35 29.44 -4.73
CA VAL A 11 16.62 28.66 -5.74
C VAL A 11 17.12 27.21 -5.78
N SER A 12 18.43 26.98 -5.66
CA SER A 12 19.01 25.63 -5.58
C SER A 12 18.60 24.89 -4.29
N CYS A 13 18.59 25.57 -3.14
CA CYS A 13 18.10 24.97 -1.89
C CYS A 13 16.59 24.67 -1.93
N ALA A 14 15.78 25.54 -2.54
CA ALA A 14 14.35 25.30 -2.72
C ALA A 14 14.07 24.13 -3.67
N PHE A 15 14.89 23.94 -4.71
CA PHE A 15 14.79 22.79 -5.62
C PHE A 15 15.16 21.47 -4.94
N LEU A 16 16.14 21.49 -4.03
CA LEU A 16 16.54 20.32 -3.23
C LEU A 16 15.50 19.92 -2.17
N LEU A 17 14.66 20.86 -1.71
CA LEU A 17 13.57 20.59 -0.77
C LEU A 17 12.29 20.06 -1.45
N SER A 18 12.19 20.15 -2.77
CA SER A 18 11.10 19.53 -3.55
C SER A 18 11.42 18.07 -3.92
N VAL A 19 12.21 17.38 -3.09
CA VAL A 19 12.21 15.93 -3.08
C VAL A 19 10.86 15.52 -2.49
N CYS A 20 9.88 15.27 -3.37
CA CYS A 20 8.66 14.55 -3.01
C CYS A 20 9.10 13.32 -2.20
N ALA A 21 8.77 13.29 -0.90
CA ALA A 21 9.13 12.16 -0.05
C ALA A 21 8.63 10.88 -0.73
N ALA A 22 9.54 9.96 -1.00
CA ALA A 22 9.18 8.70 -1.63
C ALA A 22 8.50 7.82 -0.57
N GLU A 23 7.19 7.64 -0.70
CA GLU A 23 6.44 6.76 0.19
C GLU A 23 6.25 5.40 -0.44
N PHE A 24 6.45 4.35 0.37
CA PHE A 24 6.25 2.98 -0.04
C PHE A 24 5.09 2.41 0.76
N VAL A 25 4.01 2.08 0.06
CA VAL A 25 2.78 1.54 0.65
C VAL A 25 2.41 0.22 -0.03
N PRO A 26 1.64 -0.64 0.64
CA PRO A 26 1.16 -1.86 0.03
C PRO A 26 0.09 -1.57 -1.02
N VAL A 27 0.06 -2.39 -2.08
CA VAL A 27 -1.02 -2.41 -3.08
C VAL A 27 -1.59 -3.82 -3.16
N TYR A 28 -2.91 -3.93 -3.02
CA TYR A 28 -3.67 -5.17 -3.14
C TYR A 28 -4.51 -5.10 -4.41
N ILE A 29 -4.39 -6.08 -5.31
CA ILE A 29 -5.00 -6.05 -6.65
C ILE A 29 -5.84 -7.31 -6.88
N TRP A 30 -7.09 -7.13 -7.32
CA TRP A 30 -7.98 -8.21 -7.71
C TRP A 30 -8.90 -7.77 -8.86
N GLY A 31 -9.55 -8.70 -9.55
CA GLY A 31 -10.41 -8.35 -10.68
C GLY A 31 -11.16 -9.54 -11.26
N THR A 32 -12.03 -9.27 -12.23
CA THR A 32 -12.79 -10.30 -12.95
C THR A 32 -11.89 -11.15 -13.87
N ARG A 33 -10.77 -10.59 -14.31
CA ARG A 33 -9.72 -11.29 -15.07
C ARG A 33 -8.45 -11.42 -14.22
N SER A 34 -7.69 -12.50 -14.46
CA SER A 34 -6.47 -12.83 -13.71
C SER A 34 -5.56 -11.61 -13.54
N ALA A 35 -5.31 -11.22 -12.29
CA ALA A 35 -4.56 -10.00 -11.95
C ALA A 35 -3.07 -10.02 -12.39
N GLY A 36 -2.52 -11.15 -12.82
CA GLY A 36 -1.16 -11.28 -13.33
C GLY A 36 -0.42 -12.44 -12.66
N GLU A 37 0.86 -12.60 -12.99
CA GLU A 37 1.74 -13.57 -12.33
C GLU A 37 2.19 -13.08 -10.95
N PRO A 38 2.56 -13.99 -10.02
CA PRO A 38 2.99 -13.61 -8.68
C PRO A 38 4.30 -12.80 -8.73
N VAL A 39 4.30 -11.60 -8.17
CA VAL A 39 5.52 -10.81 -7.98
C VAL A 39 6.21 -11.29 -6.69
N PRO A 40 7.55 -11.44 -6.65
CA PRO A 40 8.27 -11.81 -5.44
C PRO A 40 7.96 -10.85 -4.27
N ALA A 41 7.64 -11.42 -3.10
CA ALA A 41 7.00 -10.73 -1.97
C ALA A 41 7.78 -9.54 -1.36
N LEU A 42 9.05 -9.34 -1.74
CA LEU A 42 9.95 -8.34 -1.14
C LEU A 42 10.56 -7.36 -2.15
N HIS A 43 10.03 -7.28 -3.37
CA HIS A 43 10.52 -6.33 -4.36
C HIS A 43 9.88 -4.95 -4.19
N LYS A 44 10.69 -3.90 -4.13
CA LYS A 44 10.21 -2.52 -4.19
C LYS A 44 9.88 -2.16 -5.63
N ILE A 45 8.66 -1.70 -5.88
CA ILE A 45 8.23 -1.30 -7.22
C ILE A 45 8.27 0.22 -7.31
N SER A 46 8.96 0.75 -8.32
CA SER A 46 9.04 2.20 -8.54
C SER A 46 7.71 2.75 -9.06
N GLN A 47 7.49 4.05 -8.83
CA GLN A 47 6.30 4.75 -9.31
C GLN A 47 6.14 4.63 -10.84
N SER A 48 7.26 4.71 -11.58
CA SER A 48 7.27 4.56 -13.03
C SER A 48 6.88 3.17 -13.50
N SER A 49 7.44 2.12 -12.88
CA SER A 49 7.15 0.73 -13.24
C SER A 49 5.69 0.40 -12.95
N PHE A 50 5.17 0.85 -11.80
CA PHE A 50 3.78 0.64 -11.44
C PHE A 50 2.81 1.41 -12.34
N LYS A 51 3.15 2.66 -12.71
CA LYS A 51 2.39 3.45 -13.71
C LYS A 51 2.28 2.70 -15.03
N ASP A 52 3.39 2.15 -15.53
CA ASP A 52 3.39 1.40 -16.79
C ASP A 52 2.58 0.09 -16.68
N GLU A 53 2.60 -0.58 -15.52
CA GLU A 53 1.75 -1.73 -15.24
C GLU A 53 0.26 -1.36 -15.28
N VAL A 54 -0.15 -0.30 -14.59
CA VAL A 54 -1.54 0.20 -14.59
C VAL A 54 -1.98 0.58 -16.00
N ALA A 55 -1.14 1.29 -16.75
CA ALA A 55 -1.42 1.66 -18.13
C ALA A 55 -1.63 0.43 -19.04
N ASN A 56 -0.86 -0.65 -18.83
CA ASN A 56 -1.06 -1.91 -19.54
C ASN A 56 -2.38 -2.60 -19.17
N LYS A 57 -2.81 -2.54 -17.91
CA LYS A 57 -4.11 -3.08 -17.47
C LYS A 57 -5.30 -2.33 -18.09
N LEU A 58 -5.19 -1.01 -18.26
CA LEU A 58 -6.20 -0.21 -18.95
C LEU A 58 -6.36 -0.60 -20.42
N ARG A 59 -5.26 -0.88 -21.12
CA ARG A 59 -5.29 -1.34 -22.52
C ARG A 59 -6.02 -2.67 -22.71
N ALA A 60 -6.13 -3.48 -21.65
CA ALA A 60 -6.94 -4.69 -21.64
C ALA A 60 -8.45 -4.42 -21.51
N ASN A 61 -8.90 -3.17 -21.73
CA ASN A 61 -10.28 -2.70 -21.59
C ASN A 61 -10.86 -2.98 -20.21
N SER A 62 -10.08 -2.70 -19.17
CA SER A 62 -10.53 -2.84 -17.77
C SER A 62 -10.90 -1.46 -17.24
N ARG A 63 -12.05 -1.35 -16.59
CA ARG A 63 -12.32 -0.24 -15.68
C ARG A 63 -11.55 -0.47 -14.38
N ILE A 64 -10.88 0.55 -13.87
CA ILE A 64 -10.10 0.46 -12.65
C ILE A 64 -10.78 1.23 -11.52
N ILE A 65 -11.06 0.54 -10.42
CA ILE A 65 -11.53 1.15 -9.17
C ILE A 65 -10.40 1.09 -8.15
N VAL A 66 -10.04 2.24 -7.59
CA VAL A 66 -8.95 2.35 -6.63
C VAL A 66 -9.53 2.81 -5.31
N PHE A 67 -9.32 2.04 -4.27
CA PHE A 67 -9.68 2.35 -2.89
C PHE A 67 -8.41 2.84 -2.20
N ALA A 68 -8.36 4.12 -1.88
CA ALA A 68 -7.18 4.78 -1.35
C ALA A 68 -7.42 5.19 0.11
N GLU A 69 -6.77 4.49 1.03
CA GLU A 69 -6.70 4.93 2.43
C GLU A 69 -5.84 6.20 2.56
N HIS A 70 -6.11 6.99 3.58
CA HIS A 70 -5.19 8.07 3.95
C HIS A 70 -3.79 7.54 4.26
N SER A 71 -3.70 6.46 5.07
CA SER A 71 -2.45 5.79 5.39
C SER A 71 -2.60 4.29 5.57
N LEU A 72 -1.64 3.50 5.05
CA LEU A 72 -1.69 2.04 5.13
C LEU A 72 -0.27 1.45 5.24
N SER A 73 -0.13 0.34 5.97
CA SER A 73 1.10 -0.43 6.05
C SER A 73 0.83 -1.94 5.90
N PRO A 74 1.87 -2.75 5.61
CA PRO A 74 1.73 -4.20 5.55
C PRO A 74 1.19 -4.83 6.84
N GLU A 75 1.49 -4.24 8.01
CA GLU A 75 1.05 -4.72 9.32
C GLU A 75 -0.46 -4.62 9.51
N ASP A 76 -1.12 -3.67 8.85
CA ASP A 76 -2.58 -3.50 8.91
C ASP A 76 -3.32 -4.76 8.46
N PHE A 77 -2.83 -5.41 7.40
CA PHE A 77 -3.41 -6.65 6.87
C PHE A 77 -3.32 -7.84 7.84
N GLY A 78 -2.42 -7.76 8.83
CA GLY A 78 -2.23 -8.78 9.85
C GLY A 78 -2.96 -8.50 11.17
N GLN A 79 -3.58 -7.33 11.32
CA GLN A 79 -4.22 -6.94 12.58
C GLN A 79 -5.37 -7.88 12.95
N ARG A 80 -5.45 -8.18 14.25
CA ARG A 80 -6.52 -8.96 14.87
C ARG A 80 -7.06 -8.27 16.11
N ASP A 81 -8.36 -8.42 16.35
CA ASP A 81 -8.96 -8.00 17.61
C ASP A 81 -8.78 -9.04 18.73
N ARG A 82 -9.42 -8.80 19.88
CA ARG A 82 -9.38 -9.70 21.05
C ARG A 82 -10.08 -11.04 20.80
N SER A 83 -11.01 -11.08 19.86
CA SER A 83 -11.75 -12.29 19.46
C SER A 83 -11.00 -13.09 18.39
N GLY A 84 -9.95 -12.51 17.80
CA GLY A 84 -9.15 -13.10 16.74
C GLY A 84 -9.63 -12.73 15.33
N ASP A 85 -10.62 -11.84 15.22
CA ASP A 85 -11.17 -11.38 13.95
C ASP A 85 -10.16 -10.49 13.23
N LEU A 86 -10.11 -10.60 11.90
CA LEU A 86 -9.25 -9.79 11.05
C LEU A 86 -9.86 -8.41 10.81
N ALA A 87 -9.02 -7.39 10.60
CA ALA A 87 -9.46 -6.09 10.11
C ALA A 87 -10.00 -6.16 8.66
N PHE A 88 -9.56 -7.15 7.88
CA PHE A 88 -9.94 -7.31 6.46
C PHE A 88 -10.56 -8.69 6.17
N PRO A 89 -11.75 -9.01 6.73
CA PRO A 89 -12.39 -10.30 6.50
C PRO A 89 -12.78 -10.53 5.02
N ASN A 90 -13.25 -9.51 4.31
CA ASN A 90 -13.70 -9.62 2.91
C ASN A 90 -12.53 -9.76 1.95
N LEU A 91 -11.46 -8.94 2.08
CA LEU A 91 -10.24 -9.14 1.29
C LEU A 91 -9.60 -10.52 1.57
N SER A 92 -9.62 -10.99 2.82
CA SER A 92 -9.13 -12.33 3.19
C SER A 92 -9.94 -13.45 2.52
N LYS A 93 -11.27 -13.27 2.39
CA LYS A 93 -12.15 -14.19 1.65
C LYS A 93 -11.85 -14.16 0.16
N LEU A 94 -11.69 -12.97 -0.43
CA LEU A 94 -11.35 -12.79 -1.85
C LEU A 94 -10.06 -13.51 -2.23
N ARG A 95 -9.02 -13.46 -1.38
CA ARG A 95 -7.77 -14.22 -1.59
C ARG A 95 -7.97 -15.72 -1.73
N LYS A 96 -8.99 -16.28 -1.08
CA LYS A 96 -9.28 -17.72 -1.10
C LYS A 96 -10.09 -18.12 -2.34
N THR A 97 -10.85 -17.19 -2.93
CA THR A 97 -11.79 -17.47 -4.02
C THR A 97 -11.31 -16.99 -5.38
N SER A 98 -10.36 -16.05 -5.42
CA SER A 98 -9.95 -15.36 -6.64
C SER A 98 -8.43 -15.20 -6.69
N LYS A 99 -7.89 -14.97 -7.90
CA LYS A 99 -6.48 -14.58 -8.05
C LYS A 99 -6.30 -13.15 -7.59
N VAL A 100 -5.49 -12.98 -6.55
CA VAL A 100 -5.13 -11.68 -5.99
C VAL A 100 -3.62 -11.51 -6.06
N THR A 101 -3.19 -10.31 -6.46
CA THR A 101 -1.78 -9.89 -6.38
C THR A 101 -1.60 -8.95 -5.19
N TYR A 102 -0.59 -9.22 -4.36
CA TYR A 102 -0.20 -8.34 -3.26
C TYR A 102 1.22 -7.84 -3.48
N LEU A 103 1.37 -6.52 -3.52
CA LEU A 103 2.63 -5.81 -3.73
C LEU A 103 2.96 -5.05 -2.45
N SER A 104 3.89 -5.57 -1.64
CA SER A 104 4.16 -5.04 -0.29
C SER A 104 4.72 -3.61 -0.27
N TYR A 105 5.45 -3.20 -1.31
CA TYR A 105 6.18 -1.92 -1.33
C TYR A 105 6.13 -1.27 -2.72
N VAL A 106 5.08 -0.50 -2.97
CA VAL A 106 4.94 0.29 -4.20
C VAL A 106 5.17 1.76 -3.89
N GLN A 107 6.00 2.42 -4.70
CA GLN A 107 6.33 3.83 -4.53
C GLN A 107 5.20 4.72 -5.06
N ASN A 108 4.61 5.55 -4.20
CA ASN A 108 3.57 6.53 -4.53
C ASN A 108 2.47 6.00 -5.49
N PRO A 109 1.79 4.88 -5.18
CA PRO A 109 0.90 4.20 -6.12
C PRO A 109 -0.28 5.05 -6.59
N VAL A 110 -0.89 5.88 -5.72
CA VAL A 110 -1.99 6.78 -6.12
C VAL A 110 -1.51 7.77 -7.19
N LYS A 111 -0.33 8.37 -6.99
CA LYS A 111 0.27 9.26 -7.99
C LYS A 111 0.63 8.53 -9.29
N ALA A 112 1.13 7.30 -9.20
CA ALA A 112 1.40 6.47 -10.38
C ALA A 112 0.12 6.19 -11.18
N ILE A 113 -0.99 5.90 -10.51
CA ILE A 113 -2.30 5.67 -11.11
C ILE A 113 -2.82 6.93 -11.81
N GLN A 114 -2.75 8.08 -11.14
CA GLN A 114 -3.13 9.37 -11.72
C GLN A 114 -2.31 9.71 -12.98
N LEU A 115 -1.04 9.29 -13.03
CA LEU A 115 -0.15 9.48 -14.19
C LEU A 115 -0.33 8.41 -15.29
N ALA A 116 -1.10 7.36 -15.04
CA ALA A 116 -1.27 6.25 -15.99
C ALA A 116 -2.38 6.52 -17.02
N SER A 117 -3.26 7.50 -16.77
CA SER A 117 -4.34 7.89 -17.66
C SER A 117 -4.71 9.35 -17.47
N ASP A 118 -5.20 10.00 -18.52
CA ASP A 118 -5.81 11.34 -18.42
C ASP A 118 -7.30 11.27 -18.03
N ASP A 119 -7.90 10.07 -18.01
CA ASP A 119 -9.31 9.83 -17.64
C ASP A 119 -9.40 9.21 -16.25
N VAL A 120 -9.17 10.06 -15.25
CA VAL A 120 -9.15 9.71 -13.83
C VAL A 120 -10.12 10.63 -13.10
N ALA A 121 -11.07 10.04 -12.37
CA ALA A 121 -11.93 10.76 -11.44
C ALA A 121 -11.56 10.39 -10.00
N GLU A 122 -11.67 11.35 -9.09
CA GLU A 122 -11.46 11.15 -7.66
C GLU A 122 -12.72 11.56 -6.89
N ILE A 123 -13.17 10.72 -5.97
CA ILE A 123 -14.37 10.93 -5.17
C ILE A 123 -14.12 10.47 -3.73
N SER A 124 -14.63 11.20 -2.75
CA SER A 124 -14.50 10.79 -1.35
C SER A 124 -15.59 9.78 -0.96
N ILE A 125 -15.32 8.98 0.06
CA ILE A 125 -16.27 8.01 0.61
C ILE A 125 -17.56 8.67 1.10
N GLU A 126 -17.52 9.88 1.66
CA GLU A 126 -18.70 10.60 2.14
C GLU A 126 -19.63 10.95 0.98
N ARG A 127 -19.07 11.45 -0.14
CA ARG A 127 -19.86 11.77 -1.33
C ARG A 127 -20.55 10.55 -1.90
N LEU A 128 -19.87 9.39 -1.92
CA LEU A 128 -20.48 8.13 -2.36
C LEU A 128 -21.57 7.62 -1.42
N ARG A 129 -21.49 7.92 -0.12
CA ARG A 129 -22.56 7.59 0.84
C ARG A 129 -23.78 8.49 0.67
N GLU A 130 -23.60 9.75 0.29
CA GLU A 130 -24.68 10.70 0.03
C GLU A 130 -25.37 10.47 -1.33
N ASN A 131 -24.57 10.26 -2.38
CA ASN A 131 -25.04 10.01 -3.73
C ASN A 131 -24.21 8.86 -4.34
N PHE A 132 -24.81 7.69 -4.48
CA PHE A 132 -24.12 6.45 -4.90
C PHE A 132 -23.80 6.40 -6.40
N GLU A 133 -23.51 7.54 -7.01
CA GLU A 133 -23.16 7.63 -8.42
C GLU A 133 -21.64 7.65 -8.59
N ILE A 134 -21.11 6.55 -9.14
CA ILE A 134 -19.69 6.39 -9.43
C ILE A 134 -19.39 7.07 -10.78
N PRO A 135 -18.44 8.02 -10.86
CA PRO A 135 -18.12 8.72 -12.11
C PRO A 135 -17.73 7.77 -13.23
N ASP A 136 -18.18 8.04 -14.48
CA ASP A 136 -17.92 7.20 -15.65
C ASP A 136 -16.52 7.41 -16.28
N SER A 137 -15.49 7.36 -15.44
CA SER A 137 -14.08 7.41 -15.87
C SER A 137 -13.45 6.02 -15.92
N LYS A 138 -12.43 5.85 -16.78
CA LYS A 138 -11.62 4.63 -16.86
C LYS A 138 -10.99 4.25 -15.52
N ILE A 139 -10.51 5.25 -14.78
CA ILE A 139 -10.04 5.08 -13.40
C ILE A 139 -10.91 5.93 -12.49
N VAL A 140 -11.40 5.31 -11.42
CA VAL A 140 -12.04 6.03 -10.32
C VAL A 140 -11.26 5.75 -9.04
N ILE A 141 -10.72 6.81 -8.44
CA ILE A 141 -10.06 6.79 -7.15
C ILE A 141 -11.09 7.19 -6.09
N ILE A 142 -11.22 6.35 -5.08
CA ILE A 142 -12.12 6.53 -3.95
C ILE A 142 -11.26 6.80 -2.74
N ASP A 143 -11.29 8.04 -2.27
CA ASP A 143 -10.57 8.45 -1.07
C ASP A 143 -11.35 8.01 0.18
N LEU A 144 -10.74 7.13 0.97
CA LEU A 144 -11.28 6.54 2.19
C LEU A 144 -10.84 7.35 3.44
N ASN A 145 -10.73 8.66 3.32
CA ASN A 145 -10.29 9.54 4.39
C ASN A 145 -11.46 10.06 5.25
N ASP A 146 -12.18 9.16 5.93
CA ASP A 146 -13.29 9.49 6.82
C ASP A 146 -13.06 9.08 8.29
N ALA A 147 -11.79 8.97 8.68
CA ALA A 147 -11.40 8.53 10.02
C ALA A 147 -12.03 9.44 11.10
N ASP A 148 -12.83 8.85 12.00
CA ASP A 148 -13.34 9.52 13.19
C ASP A 148 -12.24 9.53 14.27
N GLU A 149 -12.03 10.69 14.91
CA GLU A 149 -11.06 10.85 16.01
C GLU A 149 -11.29 9.87 17.17
N ASN A 150 -12.51 9.37 17.33
CA ASN A 150 -12.90 8.44 18.39
C ASN A 150 -12.94 6.97 17.94
N GLU A 151 -12.67 6.69 16.66
CA GLU A 151 -12.68 5.34 16.11
C GLU A 151 -11.28 4.72 16.17
N ARG A 152 -11.21 3.44 16.56
CA ARG A 152 -9.93 2.72 16.57
C ARG A 152 -9.59 2.34 15.14
N ARG A 153 -8.29 2.39 14.79
CA ARG A 153 -7.78 1.98 13.47
C ARG A 153 -8.32 0.63 12.99
N PHE A 154 -8.42 -0.36 13.88
CA PHE A 154 -8.98 -1.68 13.54
C PHE A 154 -10.44 -1.58 13.07
N ASP A 155 -11.27 -0.82 13.79
CA ASP A 155 -12.70 -0.70 13.52
C ASP A 155 -12.93 0.09 12.21
N MET A 156 -12.15 1.16 12.00
CA MET A 156 -12.12 1.95 10.77
C MET A 156 -11.78 1.09 9.55
N LEU A 157 -10.67 0.34 9.61
CA LEU A 157 -10.25 -0.53 8.50
C LEU A 157 -11.27 -1.64 8.21
N LYS A 158 -11.92 -2.18 9.25
CA LYS A 158 -12.99 -3.19 9.08
C LYS A 158 -14.22 -2.60 8.40
N ARG A 159 -14.64 -1.39 8.80
CA ARG A 159 -15.71 -0.64 8.13
C ARG A 159 -15.37 -0.34 6.66
N HIS A 160 -14.11 -0.01 6.37
CA HIS A 160 -13.66 0.21 5.00
C HIS A 160 -13.67 -1.08 4.18
N ASP A 161 -13.23 -2.20 4.74
CA ASP A 161 -13.30 -3.52 4.09
C ASP A 161 -14.73 -3.90 3.69
N ASP A 162 -15.72 -3.63 4.55
CA ASP A 162 -17.15 -3.84 4.25
C ASP A 162 -17.66 -2.90 3.15
N PHE A 163 -17.25 -1.64 3.17
CA PHE A 163 -17.58 -0.66 2.13
C PHE A 163 -16.97 -1.05 0.77
N ILE A 164 -15.70 -1.44 0.75
CA ILE A 164 -14.97 -1.90 -0.44
C ILE A 164 -15.70 -3.09 -1.07
N ALA A 165 -16.06 -4.10 -0.26
CA ALA A 165 -16.76 -5.29 -0.73
C ALA A 165 -18.13 -4.95 -1.35
N SER A 166 -18.87 -4.07 -0.70
CA SER A 166 -20.21 -3.65 -1.14
C SER A 166 -20.13 -2.86 -2.45
N LEU A 167 -19.26 -1.84 -2.51
CA LEU A 167 -19.11 -1.01 -3.70
C LEU A 167 -18.57 -1.80 -4.89
N TYR A 168 -17.55 -2.64 -4.67
CA TYR A 168 -17.00 -3.48 -5.73
C TYR A 168 -18.06 -4.39 -6.34
N SER A 169 -18.92 -4.98 -5.51
CA SER A 169 -20.04 -5.81 -5.98
C SER A 169 -21.01 -5.00 -6.86
N SER A 170 -21.40 -3.80 -6.43
CA SER A 170 -22.28 -2.91 -7.21
C SER A 170 -21.66 -2.48 -8.55
N VAL A 171 -20.34 -2.27 -8.61
CA VAL A 171 -19.65 -1.94 -9.86
C VAL A 171 -19.67 -3.12 -10.82
N LEU A 172 -19.46 -4.34 -10.32
CA LEU A 172 -19.46 -5.56 -11.13
C LEU A 172 -20.80 -5.84 -11.81
N GLU A 173 -21.92 -5.46 -11.20
CA GLU A 173 -23.25 -5.63 -11.80
C GLU A 173 -23.42 -4.84 -13.10
N LYS A 174 -22.69 -3.74 -13.26
CA LYS A 174 -22.81 -2.81 -14.40
C LYS A 174 -21.64 -2.89 -15.38
N ASN A 175 -20.58 -3.66 -15.06
CA ASN A 175 -19.33 -3.66 -15.82
C ASN A 175 -18.81 -5.09 -16.01
N GLU A 176 -18.51 -5.47 -17.25
CA GLU A 176 -18.01 -6.83 -17.57
C GLU A 176 -16.56 -7.07 -17.10
N ASN A 177 -15.74 -6.01 -17.05
CA ASN A 177 -14.31 -6.12 -16.74
C ASN A 177 -13.83 -5.01 -15.80
N VAL A 178 -13.64 -5.38 -14.53
CA VAL A 178 -13.25 -4.45 -13.46
C VAL A 178 -12.02 -4.98 -12.75
N LEU A 179 -11.01 -4.12 -12.66
CA LEU A 179 -9.84 -4.31 -11.81
C LEU A 179 -9.98 -3.40 -10.59
N ALA A 180 -9.83 -3.96 -9.40
CA ALA A 180 -9.82 -3.21 -8.16
C ALA A 180 -8.42 -3.18 -7.54
N LEU A 181 -8.04 -2.02 -7.03
CA LEU A 181 -6.81 -1.80 -6.28
C LEU A 181 -7.18 -1.25 -4.90
N TYR A 182 -6.52 -1.74 -3.85
CA TYR A 182 -6.57 -1.17 -2.51
C TYR A 182 -5.16 -0.77 -2.08
N THR A 183 -4.99 0.49 -1.69
CA THR A 183 -3.70 1.14 -1.45
C THR A 183 -3.86 2.35 -0.51
N ALA A 184 -2.81 3.11 -0.28
CA ALA A 184 -2.88 4.40 0.41
C ALA A 184 -2.17 5.55 -0.31
N HIS A 185 -2.46 6.77 0.14
CA HIS A 185 -1.67 7.97 -0.15
C HIS A 185 -0.33 7.94 0.61
N HIS A 186 -0.37 7.59 1.89
CA HIS A 186 0.77 7.66 2.80
C HIS A 186 1.11 6.33 3.49
N ALA A 187 2.34 6.18 3.95
CA ALA A 187 2.72 5.04 4.80
C ALA A 187 2.29 5.31 6.25
N SER A 188 1.57 4.38 6.88
CA SER A 188 1.27 4.47 8.33
C SER A 188 2.50 4.05 9.14
N TRP A 189 3.40 4.99 9.43
CA TRP A 189 4.60 4.73 10.21
C TRP A 189 4.26 4.42 11.68
N ILE A 190 4.62 3.20 12.15
CA ILE A 190 4.76 2.87 13.58
C ILE A 190 6.22 2.55 13.87
N GLY A 191 7.14 3.46 13.58
CA GLY A 191 8.50 3.37 14.11
C GLY A 191 8.59 4.12 15.43
N SER A 192 8.35 3.44 16.54
CA SER A 192 8.93 3.86 17.81
C SER A 192 10.45 3.78 17.70
N GLY A 193 11.11 4.93 17.85
CA GLY A 193 12.47 5.13 18.37
C GLY A 193 13.57 4.11 18.04
N GLU A 194 14.64 4.62 17.44
CA GLU A 194 15.97 4.00 17.39
C GLU A 194 16.06 2.71 16.56
N VAL A 195 16.70 2.84 15.39
CA VAL A 195 17.41 1.72 14.78
C VAL A 195 18.50 1.31 15.77
N HIS A 196 18.18 0.39 16.68
CA HIS A 196 19.19 -0.33 17.42
C HIS A 196 19.99 -1.11 16.39
N SER A 197 21.16 -0.54 16.05
CA SER A 197 22.24 -1.19 15.31
C SER A 197 22.26 -2.66 15.70
N ARG A 198 22.00 -3.52 14.71
CA ARG A 198 22.00 -4.97 14.84
C ARG A 198 23.33 -5.38 15.50
N LYS A 199 23.33 -5.62 16.81
CA LYS A 199 24.44 -6.31 17.48
C LYS A 199 24.51 -7.70 16.88
N VAL A 200 25.43 -7.86 15.93
CA VAL A 200 25.88 -9.16 15.44
C VAL A 200 26.25 -9.96 16.69
N ARG A 201 25.59 -11.11 16.90
CA ARG A 201 26.03 -12.08 17.89
C ARG A 201 27.42 -12.56 17.44
N SER A 202 28.47 -12.06 18.08
CA SER A 202 29.77 -12.72 18.02
C SER A 202 29.57 -14.13 18.58
N LEU A 203 29.84 -15.13 17.75
CA LEU A 203 29.99 -16.51 18.19
C LEU A 203 31.27 -16.61 19.02
N GLU A 204 31.22 -16.22 20.29
CA GLU A 204 32.12 -16.80 21.28
C GLU A 204 31.58 -18.19 21.60
N ARG A 205 31.93 -19.14 20.74
CA ARG A 205 31.80 -20.55 21.05
C ARG A 205 32.88 -20.86 22.08
N ALA A 206 32.45 -20.99 23.32
CA ALA A 206 33.18 -21.60 24.41
C ALA A 206 33.93 -22.85 23.93
N ALA A 207 35.25 -22.74 23.86
CA ALA A 207 36.15 -23.88 23.81
C ALA A 207 36.77 -24.01 25.20
N SER A 208 36.02 -24.60 26.11
CA SER A 208 36.57 -25.14 27.34
C SER A 208 35.81 -26.41 27.74
N ILE A 209 36.63 -27.39 28.12
CA ILE A 209 36.32 -28.67 28.80
C ILE A 209 35.84 -29.75 27.80
N THR A 210 36.48 -30.93 27.60
CA THR A 210 37.34 -31.77 28.45
C THR A 210 38.06 -32.81 27.58
N THR A 211 39.33 -33.14 27.85
CA THR A 211 39.81 -34.53 27.67
C THR A 211 40.81 -34.85 28.79
N ASN A 212 40.26 -35.52 29.80
CA ASN A 212 40.80 -36.50 30.73
C ASN A 212 42.30 -36.54 31.08
N GLN A 213 42.53 -36.46 32.40
CA GLN A 213 43.35 -37.37 33.21
C GLN A 213 44.38 -38.24 32.47
N TYR A 214 45.66 -38.03 32.80
CA TYR A 214 46.49 -39.04 33.46
C TYR A 214 47.63 -38.31 34.20
N MET A 215 47.74 -38.59 35.50
CA MET A 215 49.01 -38.47 36.22
C MET A 215 49.94 -39.56 35.70
N ASP A 216 51.22 -39.24 35.51
CA ASP A 216 52.31 -39.92 36.23
C ASP A 216 53.68 -39.37 35.83
N ASN A 217 54.51 -39.18 36.88
CA ASN A 217 55.92 -38.79 36.99
C ASN A 217 56.26 -37.30 37.06
#